data_AF-A0A8H6V2V6-F1
#
_entry.id   AF-A0A8H6V2V6-F1
#
_cell.length_a   1.000
_cell.length_b   1.000
_cell.length_c   1.000
_cell.angle_alpha   90.00
_cell.angle_beta   90.00
_cell.angle_gamma   90.00
#
_symmetry.space_group_name_H-M   'P 1'
#
loop_
_entity.id
_entity.type
_entity.pdbx_description
1 polymer ?
#
loop_
_entity_poly.entity_id
_entity_poly.type
_entity_poly.pdbx_seq_one_letter_code
_entity_poly.pdbx_strand_id
1 'polypeptide(L)'
;MKSRGVDFILCPVYVGAAAVMGESQYWNYTAIWNILDYPGVVFPSGLVVDPALDPVDGGYRPRSEVDAREWVKYRPERYEGAPIGLQLVGKHFKDEETLAAAGLVSDIVQGRAEDIKPRL
;
A
#
# COMPACT_ATOMS: atom_id res chain seq x y z
N MET A 1 -16.95 -0.71 7.86
CA MET A 1 -17.32 -1.30 6.56
C MET A 1 -18.83 -1.53 6.44
N LYS A 2 -19.46 -2.32 7.32
CA LYS A 2 -20.90 -2.66 7.26
C LYS A 2 -21.87 -1.46 7.23
N SER A 3 -21.76 -0.51 8.17
CA SER A 3 -22.70 0.63 8.26
C SER A 3 -22.64 1.61 7.09
N ARG A 4 -21.51 1.62 6.36
CA ARG A 4 -21.28 2.51 5.21
C ARG A 4 -21.39 1.79 3.86
N GLY A 5 -21.78 0.51 3.85
CA GLY A 5 -21.86 -0.28 2.62
C GLY A 5 -20.52 -0.42 1.89
N VAL A 6 -19.41 -0.42 2.62
CA VAL A 6 -18.06 -0.56 2.04
C VAL A 6 -17.71 -2.04 1.96
N ASP A 7 -17.39 -2.52 0.76
CA ASP A 7 -16.96 -3.90 0.50
C ASP A 7 -15.47 -4.12 0.70
N PHE A 8 -14.65 -3.18 0.22
CA PHE A 8 -13.19 -3.22 0.33
C PHE A 8 -12.62 -1.85 0.70
N ILE A 9 -11.46 -1.83 1.32
CA ILE A 9 -10.66 -0.62 1.58
C ILE A 9 -9.36 -0.75 0.80
N LEU A 10 -9.12 0.16 -0.13
CA LEU A 10 -7.83 0.33 -0.78
C LEU A 10 -7.00 1.35 0.02
N CYS A 11 -5.79 0.96 0.43
CA CYS A 11 -4.93 1.81 1.24
C CYS A 11 -3.43 1.55 0.96
N PRO A 12 -2.53 2.44 1.40
CA PRO A 12 -1.10 2.17 1.40
C PRO A 12 -0.77 0.98 2.31
N VAL A 13 0.21 0.17 1.92
CA VAL A 13 0.74 -0.90 2.78
C VAL A 13 1.79 -0.38 3.78
N TYR A 14 2.48 0.71 3.42
CA TYR A 14 3.58 1.28 4.19
C TYR A 14 3.60 2.80 4.01
N VAL A 15 4.36 3.50 4.87
CA VAL A 15 4.51 4.97 4.84
C VAL A 15 5.23 5.49 3.60
N GLY A 16 5.90 4.62 2.85
CA GLY A 16 6.64 4.96 1.64
C GLY A 16 6.89 3.74 0.76
N ALA A 17 7.89 3.82 -0.12
CA ALA A 17 8.35 2.71 -0.95
C ALA A 17 8.96 1.56 -0.12
N ALA A 18 9.38 0.49 -0.79
CA ALA A 18 10.01 -0.66 -0.13
C ALA A 18 11.11 -0.23 0.84
N ALA A 19 10.92 -0.55 2.13
CA ALA A 19 11.83 -0.13 3.19
C ALA A 19 13.23 -0.72 2.99
N VAL A 20 14.24 0.07 3.32
CA VAL A 20 15.62 -0.45 3.34
C VAL A 20 15.74 -1.51 4.43
N MET A 21 16.50 -2.56 4.14
CA MET A 21 16.74 -3.67 5.07
C MET A 21 17.18 -3.14 6.44
N GLY A 22 16.48 -3.58 7.49
CA GLY A 22 16.76 -3.16 8.87
C GLY A 22 16.12 -1.83 9.31
N GLU A 23 15.42 -1.10 8.41
CA GLU A 23 14.85 0.22 8.71
C GLU A 23 13.32 0.28 8.77
N SER A 24 12.66 -0.87 8.54
CA SER A 24 11.20 -0.99 8.67
C SER A 24 10.77 -0.93 10.15
N GLN A 25 10.39 0.26 10.62
CA GLN A 25 10.07 0.53 12.02
C GLN A 25 8.61 0.94 12.25
N TYR A 26 7.85 1.17 11.19
CA TYR A 26 6.46 1.63 11.27
C TYR A 26 5.50 0.66 10.57
N TRP A 27 4.95 -0.27 11.34
CA TRP A 27 4.12 -1.37 10.83
C TRP A 27 2.61 -1.12 11.00
N ASN A 28 2.20 0.06 11.47
CA ASN A 28 0.80 0.32 11.85
C ASN A 28 -0.19 0.28 10.67
N TYR A 29 0.27 0.50 9.43
CA TYR A 29 -0.54 0.39 8.21
C TYR A 29 -1.06 -1.03 7.95
N THR A 30 -0.38 -2.05 8.48
CA THR A 30 -0.81 -3.46 8.41
C THR A 30 -1.31 -3.96 9.76
N ALA A 31 -0.74 -3.47 10.87
CA ALA A 31 -1.10 -3.86 12.24
C ALA A 31 -2.61 -3.78 12.53
N ILE A 32 -3.26 -2.72 12.06
CA ILE A 32 -4.66 -2.46 12.37
C ILE A 32 -5.58 -3.57 11.85
N TRP A 33 -5.23 -4.19 10.72
CA TRP A 33 -6.02 -5.26 10.12
C TRP A 33 -5.87 -6.57 10.88
N ASN A 34 -4.71 -6.81 11.50
CA ASN A 34 -4.52 -7.94 12.41
C ASN A 34 -5.38 -7.79 13.67
N ILE A 35 -5.50 -6.56 14.22
CA ILE A 35 -6.31 -6.29 15.42
C ILE A 35 -7.80 -6.47 15.11
N LEU A 36 -8.24 -6.04 13.93
CA LEU A 36 -9.64 -6.15 13.49
C LEU A 36 -9.99 -7.54 12.94
N ASP A 37 -8.98 -8.40 12.74
CA ASP A 37 -9.08 -9.70 12.10
C ASP A 37 -9.70 -9.62 10.69
N TYR A 38 -9.24 -8.66 9.88
CA TYR A 38 -9.72 -8.45 8.52
C TYR A 38 -8.68 -8.93 7.51
N PRO A 39 -9.09 -9.66 6.46
CA PRO A 39 -8.16 -10.12 5.43
C PRO A 39 -7.60 -8.92 4.66
N GLY A 40 -6.29 -8.92 4.45
CA GLY A 40 -5.57 -7.90 3.68
C GLY A 40 -4.66 -8.55 2.64
N VAL A 41 -4.71 -8.07 1.40
CA VAL A 41 -3.87 -8.53 0.29
C VAL A 41 -3.02 -7.38 -0.21
N VAL A 42 -1.70 -7.60 -0.25
CA VAL A 42 -0.72 -6.62 -0.73
C VAL A 42 -0.32 -6.96 -2.17
N PHE A 43 -0.26 -5.95 -3.03
CA PHE A 43 0.12 -6.10 -4.42
C PHE A 43 0.92 -4.88 -4.91
N PRO A 44 1.77 -5.03 -5.94
CA PRO A 44 2.51 -3.91 -6.51
C PRO A 44 1.56 -2.96 -7.26
N SER A 45 1.78 -1.67 -7.12
CA SER A 45 1.06 -0.65 -7.89
C SER A 45 1.53 -0.55 -9.35
N GLY A 46 2.65 -1.19 -9.71
CA GLY A 46 3.32 -0.98 -10.99
C GLY A 46 4.18 0.29 -11.04
N LEU A 47 4.10 1.15 -10.01
CA LEU A 47 4.97 2.30 -9.85
C LEU A 47 6.24 1.92 -9.09
N VAL A 48 7.31 2.58 -9.48
CA VAL A 48 8.62 2.57 -8.80
C VAL A 48 9.02 4.01 -8.53
N VAL A 49 9.85 4.23 -7.52
CA VAL A 49 10.37 5.58 -7.23
C VAL A 49 11.26 6.05 -8.37
N ASP A 50 11.01 7.26 -8.84
CA ASP A 50 11.81 8.00 -9.80
C ASP A 50 12.30 9.30 -9.15
N PRO A 51 13.61 9.47 -8.89
CA PRO A 51 14.15 10.68 -8.26
C PRO A 51 13.77 12.01 -8.95
N ALA A 52 13.50 11.99 -10.25
CA ALA A 52 13.10 13.19 -10.99
C ALA A 52 11.61 13.54 -10.77
N LEU A 53 10.76 12.54 -10.51
CA LEU A 53 9.32 12.72 -10.29
C LEU A 53 8.96 12.81 -8.80
N ASP A 54 9.77 12.21 -7.94
CA ASP A 54 9.53 12.06 -6.50
C ASP A 54 10.56 12.84 -5.64
N PRO A 55 10.72 14.16 -5.82
CA PRO A 55 11.61 14.93 -4.95
C PRO A 55 11.08 14.97 -3.52
N VAL A 56 11.98 15.14 -2.55
CA VAL A 56 11.57 15.33 -1.14
C VAL A 56 10.72 16.60 -1.02
N ASP A 57 9.52 16.46 -0.44
CA ASP A 57 8.67 17.60 -0.14
C ASP A 57 9.27 18.45 0.99
N GLY A 58 9.84 19.61 0.62
CA GLY A 58 10.42 20.57 1.57
C GLY A 58 9.39 21.31 2.43
N GLY A 59 8.10 21.25 2.07
CA GLY A 59 7.00 21.85 2.82
C GLY A 59 6.40 20.95 3.91
N TYR A 60 6.75 19.66 3.89
CA TYR A 60 6.19 18.69 4.81
C TYR A 60 6.54 18.99 6.27
N ARG A 61 5.52 18.90 7.15
CA ARG A 61 5.65 19.08 8.60
C ARG A 61 5.21 17.81 9.32
N PRO A 62 6.14 17.08 9.96
CA PRO A 62 5.79 15.88 10.71
C PRO A 62 4.78 16.18 11.82
N ARG A 63 3.83 15.27 12.02
CA ARG A 63 2.78 15.40 13.06
C ARG A 63 3.17 14.82 14.40
N SER A 64 4.24 14.03 14.45
CA SER A 64 4.77 13.40 15.66
C SER A 64 6.25 13.05 15.48
N GLU A 65 6.91 12.65 16.57
CA GLU A 65 8.30 12.16 16.52
C GLU A 65 8.45 10.91 15.65
N VAL A 66 7.45 10.02 15.66
CA VAL A 66 7.44 8.80 14.83
C VAL A 66 7.33 9.17 13.35
N ASP A 67 6.46 10.14 13.04
CA ASP A 67 6.28 10.66 11.68
C ASP A 67 7.59 11.30 11.17
N ALA A 68 8.25 12.10 12.02
CA ALA A 68 9.53 12.75 11.70
C ALA A 68 10.63 11.73 11.45
N ARG A 69 10.69 10.67 12.28
CA ARG A 69 11.64 9.57 12.15
C ARG A 69 11.47 8.80 10.85
N GLU A 70 10.25 8.51 10.41
CA GLU A 70 10.04 7.85 9.13
C GLU A 70 10.33 8.80 7.96
N TRP A 71 9.85 10.04 8.03
CA TRP A 71 10.01 11.04 6.97
C TRP A 71 11.47 11.30 6.62
N VAL A 72 12.34 11.46 7.63
CA VAL A 72 13.76 11.80 7.40
C VAL A 72 14.53 10.70 6.65
N LYS A 73 14.05 9.45 6.67
CA LYS A 73 14.68 8.30 5.99
C LYS A 73 14.60 8.40 4.48
N TYR A 74 13.62 9.14 3.95
CA TYR A 74 13.40 9.22 2.51
C TYR A 74 14.47 10.10 1.84
N ARG A 75 15.15 9.52 0.86
CA ARG A 75 16.11 10.16 -0.05
C ARG A 75 15.84 9.56 -1.42
N PRO A 76 15.39 10.32 -2.43
CA PRO A 76 14.90 9.74 -3.68
C PRO A 76 15.92 8.80 -4.33
N GLU A 77 17.20 9.17 -4.32
CA GLU A 77 18.30 8.38 -4.88
C GLU A 77 18.52 7.04 -4.16
N ARG A 78 18.17 6.98 -2.87
CA ARG A 78 18.28 5.76 -2.07
C ARG A 78 17.20 4.73 -2.42
N TYR A 79 16.07 5.22 -2.92
CA TYR A 79 14.91 4.40 -3.24
C TYR A 79 14.68 4.27 -4.75
N GLU A 80 15.58 4.76 -5.60
CA GLU A 80 15.43 4.68 -7.06
C GLU A 80 15.10 3.24 -7.51
N GLY A 81 14.02 3.10 -8.28
CA GLY A 81 13.52 1.80 -8.74
C GLY A 81 12.85 0.94 -7.67
N ALA A 82 12.77 1.39 -6.41
CA ALA A 82 12.08 0.66 -5.35
C ALA A 82 10.57 0.60 -5.65
N PRO A 83 9.95 -0.59 -5.53
CA PRO A 83 8.53 -0.75 -5.83
C PRO A 83 7.64 -0.09 -4.77
N ILE A 84 6.50 0.42 -5.22
CA ILE A 84 5.46 0.98 -4.36
C ILE A 84 4.31 -0.02 -4.26
N GLY A 85 3.99 -0.44 -3.04
CA GLY A 85 2.93 -1.41 -2.75
C GLY A 85 1.62 -0.76 -2.30
N LEU A 86 0.51 -1.39 -2.67
CA LEU A 86 -0.82 -1.08 -2.15
C LEU A 86 -1.39 -2.30 -1.43
N GLN A 87 -2.39 -2.07 -0.58
CA GLN A 87 -3.08 -3.09 0.17
C GLN A 87 -4.60 -2.95 -0.05
N LEU A 88 -5.26 -4.06 -0.37
CA LEU A 88 -6.72 -4.16 -0.39
C LEU A 88 -7.17 -4.97 0.82
N VAL A 89 -8.07 -4.41 1.60
CA VAL A 89 -8.62 -5.02 2.81
C VAL A 89 -10.08 -5.34 2.61
N GLY A 90 -10.47 -6.58 2.90
CA GLY A 90 -11.85 -7.03 2.85
C GLY A 90 -12.51 -7.10 4.22
N LYS A 91 -13.68 -7.74 4.25
CA LYS A 91 -14.44 -7.97 5.47
C LYS A 91 -13.92 -9.24 6.16
N HIS A 92 -14.10 -9.30 7.48
CA HIS A 92 -13.88 -10.50 8.28
C HIS A 92 -14.50 -11.76 7.64
N PHE A 93 -13.72 -12.84 7.54
CA PHE A 93 -14.06 -14.12 6.89
C PHE A 93 -14.40 -14.05 5.40
N LYS A 94 -13.88 -13.06 4.67
CA LYS A 94 -14.08 -12.89 3.22
C LYS A 94 -12.77 -12.97 2.44
N ASP A 95 -11.90 -13.89 2.81
CA ASP A 95 -10.53 -14.03 2.28
C ASP A 95 -10.51 -14.25 0.76
N GLU A 96 -11.34 -15.15 0.24
CA GLU A 96 -11.40 -15.46 -1.20
C GLU A 96 -11.93 -14.28 -2.02
N GLU A 97 -12.98 -13.60 -1.51
CA GLU A 97 -13.53 -12.39 -2.12
C GLU A 97 -12.47 -11.26 -2.14
N THR A 98 -11.69 -11.15 -1.07
CA THR A 98 -10.60 -10.16 -0.95
C THR A 98 -9.48 -10.46 -1.94
N LEU A 99 -9.09 -11.73 -2.07
CA LEU A 99 -8.05 -12.16 -3.01
C LEU A 99 -8.48 -11.93 -4.48
N ALA A 100 -9.71 -12.29 -4.82
CA ALA A 100 -10.26 -12.06 -6.16
C ALA A 100 -10.33 -10.57 -6.49
N ALA A 101 -10.84 -9.75 -5.57
CA ALA A 101 -10.92 -8.30 -5.75
C ALA A 101 -9.52 -7.66 -5.85
N ALA A 102 -8.56 -8.12 -5.04
CA ALA A 102 -7.18 -7.63 -5.11
C ALA A 102 -6.54 -7.96 -6.46
N GLY A 103 -6.78 -9.15 -7.02
CA GLY A 103 -6.34 -9.51 -8.36
C GLY A 103 -6.89 -8.55 -9.42
N LEU A 104 -8.20 -8.30 -9.40
CA LEU A 104 -8.84 -7.36 -10.32
C LEU A 104 -8.27 -5.93 -10.21
N VAL A 105 -8.15 -5.41 -8.98
CA VAL A 105 -7.61 -4.07 -8.73
C VAL A 105 -6.15 -3.98 -9.15
N SER A 106 -5.35 -4.99 -8.86
CA SER A 106 -3.94 -5.09 -9.25
C SER A 106 -3.77 -5.02 -10.76
N ASP A 107 -4.59 -5.74 -11.52
CA ASP A 107 -4.54 -5.72 -12.99
C ASP A 107 -4.94 -4.35 -13.54
N ILE A 108 -5.98 -3.71 -12.99
CA ILE A 108 -6.40 -2.36 -13.41
C ILE A 108 -5.30 -1.33 -13.14
N VAL A 109 -4.75 -1.31 -11.92
CA VAL A 109 -3.76 -0.32 -11.50
C VAL A 109 -2.45 -0.47 -12.28
N GLN A 110 -2.09 -1.69 -12.67
CA GLN A 110 -0.92 -1.97 -13.50
C GLN A 110 -1.17 -1.85 -15.01
N GLY A 111 -2.37 -1.44 -15.43
CA GLY A 111 -2.71 -1.29 -16.85
C GLY A 111 -2.84 -2.62 -17.62
N ARG A 112 -3.03 -3.75 -16.93
CA ARG A 112 -3.24 -5.08 -17.53
C ARG A 112 -4.73 -5.42 -17.73
N ALA A 113 -5.57 -4.39 -17.89
CA ALA A 113 -7.02 -4.55 -17.91
C ALA A 113 -7.52 -5.36 -19.12
N GLU A 114 -6.73 -5.43 -20.20
CA GLU A 114 -7.04 -6.21 -21.40
C GLU A 114 -7.01 -7.74 -21.17
N ASP A 115 -6.40 -8.19 -20.06
CA ASP A 115 -6.31 -9.59 -19.66
C ASP A 115 -7.43 -10.03 -18.68
N ILE A 116 -8.35 -9.12 -18.32
CA ILE A 116 -9.46 -9.40 -17.39
C ILE A 116 -10.54 -10.22 -18.12
N LYS A 117 -10.33 -11.54 -18.21
CA LYS A 117 -11.43 -12.48 -18.47
C LYS A 117 -12.30 -12.58 -17.22
N PRO A 118 -13.65 -12.64 -17.32
CA PRO A 118 -14.50 -12.91 -16.17
C PRO A 118 -14.09 -14.26 -15.60
N ARG A 119 -13.40 -14.25 -14.45
CA ARG A 119 -13.13 -15.47 -13.68
C ARG A 119 -14.38 -15.71 -12.84
N LEU A 120 -15.29 -16.50 -13.41
CA LEU A 120 -16.39 -17.15 -12.69
C LEU A 120 -15.84 -18.25 -11.79
#